data_AF-A0A8C8MBK8-F1
#
_entry.id   AF-A0A8C8MBK8-F1
#
_cell.length_a   1.000
_cell.length_b   1.000
_cell.length_c   1.000
_cell.angle_alpha   90.00
_cell.angle_beta   90.00
_cell.angle_gamma   90.00
#
_symmetry.space_group_name_H-M   'P 1'
#
loop_
_entity.id
_entity.type
_entity.pdbx_description
1 polymer ?
#
loop_
_entity_poly.entity_id
_entity_poly.type
_entity_poly.pdbx_seq_one_letter_code
_entity_poly.pdbx_strand_id
1 'polypeptide(L)'
;MLANLSAMMTHGFKSSKQDFIFGPWKVTAAKTHIMKSKDIERLGEEMHMPSLPEMLFGDNVLRIQHTDGYGIEFNAIDALKRVNNMQDSVKVACAQEWQESRADSEHSKEAVKHYDWTYTTDYRGTLLGEDQQMRATETLERIDMEKLKAREQIMFFDDVLLFEDELHDHGVSMISVKIRVMPTSFFLLLRFFLRVDGVLIRINDTRLYHETGKNYMIREFSTRESKISELKNVPAALYTDPNEIAQHLTLKLTECEKLELPETGPHPGDTEAPQ
;
A
#
# COMPACT_ATOMS: atom_id res chain seq x y z
N MET A 1 -5.44 -42.03 -5.02
CA MET A 1 -4.79 -40.71 -4.85
C MET A 1 -5.64 -39.55 -5.38
N LEU A 2 -6.97 -39.65 -5.42
CA LEU A 2 -7.88 -38.56 -5.85
C LEU A 2 -8.79 -38.04 -4.72
N ALA A 3 -8.58 -38.49 -3.48
CA ALA A 3 -9.42 -38.13 -2.33
C ALA A 3 -8.85 -36.98 -1.46
N ASN A 4 -7.59 -36.56 -1.68
CA ASN A 4 -6.93 -35.58 -0.80
C ASN A 4 -6.94 -34.13 -1.31
N LEU A 5 -7.41 -33.86 -2.53
CA LEU A 5 -7.57 -32.49 -3.03
C LEU A 5 -8.93 -31.87 -2.65
N SER A 6 -9.93 -32.68 -2.27
CA SER A 6 -11.24 -32.17 -1.83
C SER A 6 -11.24 -31.64 -0.39
N ALA A 7 -10.19 -31.91 0.40
CA ALA A 7 -10.12 -31.56 1.82
C ALA A 7 -9.49 -30.19 2.10
N MET A 8 -8.94 -29.51 1.08
CA MET A 8 -8.35 -28.17 1.22
C MET A 8 -9.32 -27.02 0.86
N MET A 9 -10.53 -27.33 0.39
CA MET A 9 -11.55 -26.33 0.03
C MET A 9 -12.52 -25.97 1.17
N THR A 10 -12.17 -26.22 2.44
CA THR A 10 -13.09 -26.00 3.58
C THR A 10 -12.49 -25.36 4.84
N HIS A 11 -11.27 -24.83 4.77
CA HIS A 11 -10.84 -23.80 5.73
C HIS A 11 -11.13 -22.43 5.13
N GLY A 12 -12.40 -22.02 5.20
CA GLY A 12 -12.84 -20.71 4.73
C GLY A 12 -11.98 -19.61 5.35
N PHE A 13 -11.41 -18.75 4.51
CA PHE A 13 -10.80 -17.50 4.94
C PHE A 13 -11.78 -16.81 5.89
N LYS A 14 -11.39 -16.62 7.16
CA LYS A 14 -12.24 -15.99 8.15
C LYS A 14 -12.04 -14.49 8.04
N SER A 15 -13.01 -13.81 7.45
CA SER A 15 -13.02 -12.35 7.46
C SER A 15 -12.86 -11.85 8.89
N SER A 16 -11.95 -10.91 9.09
CA SER A 16 -11.66 -10.32 10.38
C SER A 16 -11.77 -8.82 10.29
N LYS A 17 -12.43 -8.21 11.28
CA LYS A 17 -12.41 -6.77 11.48
C LYS A 17 -11.95 -6.49 12.90
N GLN A 18 -10.92 -5.67 13.04
CA GLN A 18 -10.41 -5.22 14.32
C GLN A 18 -10.51 -3.71 14.39
N ASP A 19 -11.06 -3.21 15.48
CA ASP A 19 -11.14 -1.80 15.78
C ASP A 19 -10.29 -1.54 17.04
N PHE A 20 -9.47 -0.50 17.02
CA PHE A 20 -8.65 -0.05 18.14
C PHE A 20 -8.80 1.46 18.34
N ILE A 21 -8.93 1.89 19.59
CA ILE A 21 -9.10 3.30 19.94
C ILE A 21 -7.80 3.85 20.53
N PHE A 22 -7.33 4.95 19.96
CA PHE A 22 -6.13 5.67 20.37
C PHE A 22 -6.47 7.16 20.52
N GLY A 23 -6.85 7.58 21.73
CA GLY A 23 -7.36 8.93 21.97
C GLY A 23 -8.60 9.20 21.07
N PRO A 24 -8.61 10.29 20.26
CA PRO A 24 -9.70 10.58 19.34
C PRO A 24 -9.61 9.78 18.01
N TRP A 25 -8.59 8.93 17.85
CA TRP A 25 -8.40 8.13 16.65
C TRP A 25 -8.99 6.74 16.80
N LYS A 26 -9.75 6.33 15.80
CA LYS A 26 -10.18 4.94 15.60
C LYS A 26 -9.40 4.33 14.46
N VAL A 27 -8.61 3.31 14.77
CA VAL A 27 -7.94 2.44 13.81
C VAL A 27 -8.86 1.27 13.49
N THR A 28 -9.16 1.04 12.22
CA THR A 28 -9.98 -0.08 11.73
C THR A 28 -9.15 -0.88 10.73
N ALA A 29 -8.96 -2.17 10.99
CA ALA A 29 -8.32 -3.11 10.08
C ALA A 29 -9.35 -4.17 9.67
N ALA A 30 -9.71 -4.20 8.38
CA ALA A 30 -10.60 -5.20 7.81
C ALA A 30 -9.84 -6.07 6.81
N LYS A 31 -9.97 -7.39 6.97
CA LYS A 31 -9.43 -8.41 6.08
C LYS A 31 -10.54 -9.33 5.65
N THR A 32 -10.71 -9.53 4.37
CA THR A 32 -11.76 -10.30 3.71
C THR A 32 -11.12 -11.20 2.64
N HIS A 33 -11.96 -11.93 1.91
CA HIS A 33 -11.53 -12.81 0.84
C HIS A 33 -11.18 -12.02 -0.43
N ILE A 34 -10.43 -12.66 -1.32
CA ILE A 34 -10.17 -12.13 -2.67
C ILE A 34 -11.49 -11.88 -3.42
N MET A 35 -11.51 -10.85 -4.26
CA MET A 35 -12.66 -10.53 -5.11
C MET A 35 -12.98 -11.69 -6.05
N LYS A 36 -14.28 -11.86 -6.34
CA LYS A 36 -14.75 -12.89 -7.28
C LYS A 36 -14.48 -12.43 -8.71
N SER A 37 -14.24 -13.37 -9.63
CA SER A 37 -13.91 -13.08 -11.02
C SER A 37 -14.87 -12.09 -11.71
N LYS A 38 -16.18 -12.22 -11.48
CA LYS A 38 -17.18 -11.29 -12.05
C LYS A 38 -17.04 -9.86 -11.55
N ASP A 39 -16.68 -9.69 -10.27
CA ASP A 39 -16.48 -8.37 -9.68
C ASP A 39 -15.14 -7.77 -10.14
N ILE A 40 -14.11 -8.61 -10.35
CA ILE A 40 -12.83 -8.23 -10.96
C ILE A 40 -13.02 -7.74 -12.39
N GLU A 41 -13.75 -8.48 -13.23
CA GLU A 41 -14.02 -8.10 -14.63
C GLU A 41 -14.74 -6.75 -14.71
N ARG A 42 -15.82 -6.58 -13.93
CA ARG A 42 -16.57 -5.31 -13.86
C ARG A 42 -15.68 -4.14 -13.41
N LEU A 43 -14.85 -4.37 -12.39
CA LEU A 43 -13.96 -3.35 -11.86
C LEU A 43 -12.83 -3.01 -12.86
N GLY A 44 -12.34 -4.00 -13.61
CA GLY A 44 -11.37 -3.79 -14.69
C GLY A 44 -11.94 -2.91 -15.80
N GLU A 45 -13.19 -3.15 -16.21
CA GLU A 45 -13.92 -2.30 -17.15
C GLU A 45 -14.08 -0.86 -16.62
N GLU A 46 -14.48 -0.70 -15.35
CA GLU A 46 -14.65 0.61 -14.71
C GLU A 46 -13.33 1.40 -14.64
N MET A 47 -12.24 0.73 -14.26
CA MET A 47 -10.92 1.35 -14.14
C MET A 47 -10.16 1.45 -15.49
N HIS A 48 -10.75 0.97 -16.58
CA HIS A 48 -10.14 0.88 -17.90
C HIS A 48 -8.80 0.12 -17.89
N MET A 49 -8.70 -0.92 -17.06
CA MET A 49 -7.52 -1.77 -16.89
C MET A 49 -7.76 -3.10 -17.61
N PRO A 50 -6.84 -3.56 -18.50
CA PRO A 50 -7.01 -4.83 -19.22
C PRO A 50 -7.10 -6.05 -18.28
N SER A 51 -6.38 -5.99 -17.16
CA SER A 51 -6.39 -7.00 -16.11
C SER A 51 -6.18 -6.32 -14.76
N LEU A 52 -6.68 -6.96 -13.70
CA LEU A 52 -6.40 -6.60 -12.31
C LEU A 52 -5.52 -7.69 -11.68
N PRO A 53 -4.87 -7.41 -10.54
CA PRO A 53 -4.09 -8.41 -9.80
C PRO A 53 -4.87 -9.69 -9.53
N GLU A 54 -4.22 -10.85 -9.65
CA GLU A 54 -4.83 -12.16 -9.40
C GLU A 54 -5.44 -12.28 -8.00
N MET A 55 -4.74 -11.78 -6.98
CA MET A 55 -5.22 -11.75 -5.60
C MET A 55 -5.58 -10.32 -5.20
N LEU A 56 -6.73 -9.84 -5.65
CA LEU A 56 -7.26 -8.51 -5.29
C LEU A 56 -8.19 -8.59 -4.08
N PHE A 57 -7.83 -7.92 -2.98
CA PHE A 57 -8.66 -7.83 -1.78
C PHE A 57 -9.44 -6.51 -1.74
N GLY A 58 -10.53 -6.45 -2.51
CA GLY A 58 -11.31 -5.21 -2.71
C GLY A 58 -11.93 -4.62 -1.45
N ASP A 59 -12.34 -5.46 -0.49
CA ASP A 59 -12.93 -5.00 0.78
C ASP A 59 -11.88 -4.88 1.91
N ASN A 60 -10.60 -5.17 1.64
CA ASN A 60 -9.56 -4.96 2.63
C ASN A 60 -9.31 -3.47 2.80
N VAL A 61 -9.28 -3.04 4.06
CA VAL A 61 -9.03 -1.64 4.38
C VAL A 61 -8.29 -1.53 5.70
N LEU A 62 -7.31 -0.64 5.73
CA LEU A 62 -6.79 -0.07 6.96
C LEU A 62 -7.17 1.40 7.01
N ARG A 63 -7.96 1.79 8.00
CA ARG A 63 -8.50 3.14 8.16
C ARG A 63 -8.11 3.72 9.51
N ILE A 64 -7.65 4.97 9.51
CA ILE A 64 -7.42 5.79 10.70
C ILE A 64 -8.36 6.98 10.61
N GLN A 65 -9.35 7.02 11.49
CA GLN A 65 -10.40 8.04 11.46
C GLN A 65 -10.46 8.80 12.79
N HIS A 66 -10.52 10.12 12.71
CA HIS A 66 -10.74 10.99 13.86
C HIS A 66 -12.23 10.99 14.26
N THR A 67 -12.55 11.29 15.52
CA THR A 67 -13.94 11.45 15.97
C THR A 67 -14.72 12.52 15.20
N ASP A 68 -14.02 13.49 14.61
CA ASP A 68 -14.62 14.57 13.81
C ASP A 68 -14.86 14.16 12.35
N GLY A 69 -14.67 12.89 12.01
CA GLY A 69 -15.03 12.31 10.71
C GLY A 69 -13.92 12.31 9.66
N TYR A 70 -12.93 13.19 9.77
CA TYR A 70 -11.75 13.21 8.88
C TYR A 70 -10.78 12.07 9.17
N GLY A 71 -9.89 11.76 8.23
CA GLY A 71 -8.88 10.73 8.45
C GLY A 71 -8.13 10.33 7.19
N ILE A 72 -7.61 9.11 7.20
CA ILE A 72 -6.94 8.50 6.05
C ILE A 72 -7.23 7.01 6.01
N GLU A 73 -7.41 6.46 4.82
CA GLU A 73 -7.52 5.03 4.61
C GLU A 73 -6.64 4.52 3.49
N PHE A 74 -6.43 3.20 3.51
CA PHE A 74 -5.62 2.48 2.55
C PHE A 74 -6.44 1.30 2.04
N ASN A 75 -6.79 1.32 0.76
CA ASN A 75 -7.59 0.29 0.10
C ASN A 75 -6.97 -0.06 -1.28
N ALA A 76 -7.30 -1.25 -1.79
CA ALA A 76 -6.71 -1.76 -3.03
C ALA A 76 -7.16 -0.96 -4.26
N ILE A 77 -8.42 -0.54 -4.29
CA ILE A 77 -9.05 0.09 -5.46
C ILE A 77 -8.40 1.45 -5.75
N ASP A 78 -8.25 2.29 -4.73
CA ASP A 78 -7.61 3.60 -4.89
C ASP A 78 -6.11 3.47 -5.17
N ALA A 79 -5.46 2.42 -4.67
CA ALA A 79 -4.09 2.11 -5.06
C ALA A 79 -3.99 1.77 -6.55
N LEU A 80 -4.94 1.00 -7.10
CA LEU A 80 -5.00 0.65 -8.52
C LEU A 80 -5.36 1.83 -9.42
N LYS A 81 -6.20 2.76 -8.97
CA LYS A 81 -6.48 4.01 -9.70
C LYS A 81 -5.24 4.89 -9.93
N ARG A 82 -4.20 4.71 -9.11
CA ARG A 82 -2.91 5.40 -9.21
C ARG A 82 -1.91 4.65 -10.11
N VAL A 83 -2.24 3.45 -10.58
CA VAL A 83 -1.44 2.74 -11.57
C VAL A 83 -1.50 3.53 -12.88
N ASN A 84 -0.35 3.63 -13.54
CA ASN A 84 -0.25 4.40 -14.76
C ASN A 84 -0.89 3.64 -15.93
N ASN A 85 -2.17 3.89 -16.18
CA ASN A 85 -2.94 3.20 -17.21
C ASN A 85 -2.69 3.75 -18.63
N MET A 86 -2.01 4.90 -18.78
CA MET A 86 -1.96 5.63 -20.08
C MET A 86 -0.66 6.33 -20.45
N GLN A 87 0.42 6.26 -19.65
CA GLN A 87 1.73 6.82 -20.03
C GLN A 87 2.81 5.74 -20.04
N ASP A 88 3.62 5.76 -21.12
CA ASP A 88 4.79 4.94 -21.49
C ASP A 88 5.93 4.86 -20.43
N SER A 89 5.61 4.68 -19.15
CA SER A 89 6.57 4.85 -18.05
C SER A 89 7.31 3.57 -17.67
N VAL A 90 7.07 2.47 -18.38
CA VAL A 90 7.86 1.25 -18.25
C VAL A 90 8.39 0.88 -19.64
N LYS A 91 9.30 1.71 -20.18
CA LYS A 91 10.33 1.25 -21.13
C LYS A 91 11.30 0.30 -20.42
N VAL A 92 10.79 -0.74 -19.79
CA VAL A 92 11.64 -1.84 -19.36
C VAL A 92 11.90 -2.61 -20.64
N ALA A 93 13.18 -2.79 -20.98
CA ALA A 93 13.61 -3.56 -22.14
C ALA A 93 12.97 -4.96 -22.23
N CYS A 94 12.39 -5.47 -21.14
CA CYS A 94 11.59 -6.69 -21.10
C CYS A 94 10.19 -6.58 -21.67
N ALA A 95 9.63 -5.40 -21.94
CA ALA A 95 8.40 -5.35 -22.75
C ALA A 95 8.65 -6.04 -24.09
N GLN A 96 9.86 -5.92 -24.65
CA GLN A 96 10.21 -6.54 -25.92
C GLN A 96 10.45 -8.05 -25.79
N GLU A 97 11.21 -8.53 -24.79
CA GLU A 97 11.45 -9.98 -24.58
C GLU A 97 10.18 -10.73 -24.12
N TRP A 98 9.30 -10.08 -23.34
CA TRP A 98 7.99 -10.60 -22.94
C TRP A 98 6.94 -10.50 -24.06
N GLN A 99 7.02 -9.48 -24.93
CA GLN A 99 6.22 -9.40 -26.16
C GLN A 99 6.64 -10.48 -27.17
N GLU A 100 7.94 -10.75 -27.28
CA GLU A 100 8.49 -11.78 -28.17
C GLU A 100 8.10 -13.20 -27.72
N SER A 101 7.99 -13.45 -26.41
CA SER A 101 7.53 -14.76 -25.91
C SER A 101 6.03 -15.03 -26.11
N ARG A 102 5.20 -14.00 -26.29
CA ARG A 102 3.76 -14.10 -26.62
C ARG A 102 3.44 -14.01 -28.11
N ALA A 103 4.40 -13.62 -28.96
CA ALA A 103 4.23 -13.51 -30.40
C ALA A 103 3.91 -14.86 -31.10
N ASP A 104 4.21 -15.99 -30.44
CA ASP A 104 3.96 -17.34 -30.95
C ASP A 104 2.57 -17.92 -30.61
N SER A 105 1.74 -17.16 -29.87
CA SER A 105 0.34 -17.54 -29.62
C SER A 105 -0.57 -16.88 -30.66
N GLU A 106 -1.24 -17.67 -31.50
CA GLU A 106 -2.01 -17.23 -32.69
C GLU A 106 -3.21 -16.28 -32.41
N HIS A 107 -3.39 -15.79 -31.18
CA HIS A 107 -4.58 -15.04 -30.75
C HIS A 107 -4.38 -13.58 -30.31
N SER A 108 -3.20 -12.98 -30.44
CA SER A 108 -3.02 -11.55 -30.09
C SER A 108 -2.35 -10.73 -31.18
N LYS A 109 -3.09 -10.48 -32.27
CA LYS A 109 -2.79 -9.42 -33.25
C LYS A 109 -3.65 -8.16 -33.06
N GLU A 110 -4.22 -7.98 -31.88
CA GLU A 110 -4.78 -6.68 -31.50
C GLU A 110 -3.68 -5.86 -30.83
N ALA A 111 -3.52 -4.62 -31.29
CA ALA A 111 -2.53 -3.67 -30.78
C ALA A 111 -2.49 -3.71 -29.25
N VAL A 112 -1.43 -4.30 -28.70
CA VAL A 112 -1.23 -4.46 -27.26
C VAL A 112 -1.17 -3.06 -26.67
N LYS A 113 -2.27 -2.64 -26.03
CA LYS A 113 -2.36 -1.37 -25.33
C LYS A 113 -1.19 -1.31 -24.35
N HIS A 114 -0.38 -0.26 -24.44
CA HIS A 114 0.77 0.01 -23.58
C HIS A 114 0.27 0.19 -22.13
N TYR A 115 0.20 -0.91 -21.38
CA TYR A 115 -0.33 -0.98 -20.03
C TYR A 115 0.77 -1.46 -19.06
N ASP A 116 0.82 -0.85 -17.88
CA ASP A 116 1.73 -1.29 -16.82
C ASP A 116 1.18 -2.53 -16.11
N TRP A 117 1.57 -3.71 -16.62
CA TRP A 117 1.26 -5.01 -16.02
C TRP A 117 1.95 -5.24 -14.67
N THR A 118 2.85 -4.36 -14.25
CA THR A 118 3.52 -4.46 -12.93
C THR A 118 2.69 -3.87 -11.79
N TYR A 119 1.58 -3.19 -12.13
CA TYR A 119 0.71 -2.49 -11.18
C TYR A 119 1.48 -1.50 -10.29
N THR A 120 2.52 -0.84 -10.83
CA THR A 120 3.30 0.12 -10.06
C THR A 120 2.41 1.30 -9.67
N THR A 121 2.33 1.57 -8.37
CA THR A 121 1.52 2.64 -7.80
C THR A 121 2.34 3.53 -6.88
N ASP A 122 2.07 4.83 -6.94
CA ASP A 122 2.61 5.85 -6.04
C ASP A 122 1.62 6.23 -4.93
N TYR A 123 0.60 5.39 -4.70
CA TYR A 123 -0.47 5.61 -3.74
C TYR A 123 0.05 5.91 -2.32
N ARG A 124 -0.52 6.95 -1.70
CA ARG A 124 -0.12 7.47 -0.38
C ARG A 124 -1.25 7.49 0.65
N GLY A 125 -2.29 6.70 0.40
CA GLY A 125 -3.52 6.71 1.17
C GLY A 125 -4.54 7.72 0.66
N THR A 126 -5.82 7.41 0.89
CA THR A 126 -6.98 8.23 0.55
C THR A 126 -7.38 9.05 1.76
N LEU A 127 -7.35 10.38 1.64
CA LEU A 127 -7.78 11.28 2.71
C LEU A 127 -9.30 11.29 2.82
N LEU A 128 -9.81 11.11 4.03
CA LEU A 128 -11.23 11.05 4.35
C LEU A 128 -11.73 12.37 4.95
N GLY A 129 -13.02 12.63 4.76
CA GLY A 129 -13.76 13.75 5.36
C GLY A 129 -14.59 14.51 4.32
N GLU A 130 -15.88 14.73 4.62
CA GLU A 130 -16.80 15.47 3.73
C GLU A 130 -16.73 16.99 3.99
N ASP A 131 -16.84 17.40 5.26
CA ASP A 131 -16.83 18.81 5.67
C ASP A 131 -15.45 19.33 6.10
N GLN A 132 -14.63 18.45 6.68
CA GLN A 132 -13.28 18.74 7.13
C GLN A 132 -12.33 17.66 6.62
N GLN A 133 -11.20 18.05 6.05
CA GLN A 133 -10.19 17.13 5.54
C GLN A 133 -8.80 17.59 5.96
N MET A 134 -7.91 16.63 6.21
CA MET A 134 -6.50 16.92 6.48
C MET A 134 -5.86 17.59 5.26
N ARG A 135 -5.04 18.61 5.48
CA ARG A 135 -4.32 19.32 4.40
C ARG A 135 -2.90 18.79 4.30
N ALA A 136 -2.53 18.26 3.13
CA ALA A 136 -1.16 17.89 2.84
C ALA A 136 -0.35 19.12 2.40
N THR A 137 0.74 19.41 3.11
CA THR A 137 1.71 20.46 2.77
C THR A 137 3.11 19.87 2.69
N GLU A 138 3.91 20.31 1.73
CA GLU A 138 5.31 19.87 1.63
C GLU A 138 6.10 20.30 2.87
N THR A 139 6.99 19.43 3.34
CA THR A 139 7.82 19.72 4.51
C THR A 139 9.20 19.12 4.40
N LEU A 140 10.15 19.71 5.13
CA LEU A 140 11.48 19.14 5.35
C LEU A 140 11.54 18.32 6.65
N GLU A 141 10.48 18.35 7.47
CA GLU A 141 10.39 17.54 8.69
C GLU A 141 10.36 16.05 8.33
N ARG A 142 11.18 15.26 9.03
CA ARG A 142 11.32 13.83 8.82
C ARG A 142 10.76 13.04 10.01
N ILE A 143 10.34 11.81 9.76
CA ILE A 143 9.99 10.85 10.78
C ILE A 143 11.27 10.48 11.54
N ASP A 144 11.26 10.72 12.85
CA ASP A 144 12.35 10.34 13.72
C ASP A 144 12.37 8.82 13.91
N MET A 145 13.22 8.15 13.12
CA MET A 145 13.39 6.70 13.17
C MET A 145 14.01 6.22 14.49
N GLU A 146 14.67 7.08 15.27
CA GLU A 146 15.23 6.71 16.57
C GLU A 146 14.13 6.56 17.62
N LYS A 147 13.11 7.44 17.59
CA LYS A 147 11.90 7.30 18.40
C LYS A 147 11.19 5.97 18.13
N LEU A 148 11.14 5.53 16.87
CA LEU A 148 10.52 4.25 16.50
C LEU A 148 11.32 3.01 16.94
N LYS A 149 12.60 3.17 17.27
CA LYS A 149 13.43 2.11 17.87
C LYS A 149 13.26 2.02 19.39
N ALA A 150 12.67 3.04 20.02
CA ALA A 150 12.36 3.01 21.43
C ALA A 150 11.41 1.84 21.72
N ARG A 151 11.68 1.10 22.80
CA ARG A 151 10.88 -0.06 23.20
C ARG A 151 9.60 0.38 23.91
N GLU A 152 8.71 1.05 23.19
CA GLU A 152 7.33 1.22 23.65
C GLU A 152 6.55 -0.09 23.43
N GLN A 153 5.64 -0.40 24.36
CA GLN A 153 4.78 -1.56 24.21
C GLN A 153 3.85 -1.34 23.01
N ILE A 154 3.86 -2.28 22.07
CA ILE A 154 2.91 -2.26 20.95
C ILE A 154 1.53 -2.65 21.52
N MET A 155 0.62 -1.68 21.59
CA MET A 155 -0.75 -1.89 22.07
C MET A 155 -1.64 -2.52 21.01
N PHE A 156 -1.38 -2.18 19.74
CA PHE A 156 -2.09 -2.72 18.59
C PHE A 156 -1.13 -2.88 17.41
N PHE A 157 -1.24 -4.01 16.72
CA PHE A 157 -0.53 -4.27 15.47
C PHE A 157 -1.45 -4.99 14.51
N ASP A 158 -1.47 -4.53 13.26
CA ASP A 158 -2.13 -5.24 12.18
C ASP A 158 -1.36 -5.07 10.86
N ASP A 159 -1.57 -6.02 9.95
CA ASP A 159 -0.93 -6.15 8.63
C ASP A 159 -1.99 -6.60 7.61
N VAL A 160 -2.37 -5.68 6.73
CA VAL A 160 -3.45 -5.85 5.76
C VAL A 160 -2.86 -5.88 4.35
N LEU A 161 -2.97 -7.03 3.68
CA LEU A 161 -2.64 -7.20 2.27
C LEU A 161 -3.76 -6.57 1.41
N LEU A 162 -3.45 -5.73 0.42
CA LEU A 162 -4.47 -5.11 -0.44
C LEU A 162 -4.54 -5.82 -1.81
N PHE A 163 -3.40 -6.09 -2.44
CA PHE A 163 -3.34 -6.96 -3.60
C PHE A 163 -1.98 -7.65 -3.74
N GLU A 164 -1.99 -8.76 -4.48
CA GLU A 164 -0.81 -9.51 -4.89
C GLU A 164 -1.02 -10.11 -6.29
N ASP A 165 0.05 -10.20 -7.08
CA ASP A 165 0.09 -10.77 -8.42
C ASP A 165 1.45 -11.41 -8.68
N GLU A 166 1.48 -12.62 -9.23
CA GLU A 166 2.71 -13.37 -9.52
C GLU A 166 3.30 -13.05 -10.91
N LEU A 167 2.72 -12.07 -11.61
CA LEU A 167 3.18 -11.58 -12.90
C LEU A 167 3.32 -12.70 -13.95
N HIS A 168 2.43 -13.68 -13.91
CA HIS A 168 2.50 -14.92 -14.71
C HIS A 168 3.84 -15.67 -14.50
N ASP A 169 4.23 -15.93 -13.25
CA ASP A 169 5.47 -16.61 -12.85
C ASP A 169 6.77 -15.84 -13.17
N HIS A 170 6.68 -14.56 -13.54
CA HIS A 170 7.84 -13.71 -13.85
C HIS A 170 8.25 -12.77 -12.71
N GLY A 171 7.66 -12.93 -11.53
CA GLY A 171 8.04 -12.17 -10.36
C GLY A 171 6.94 -12.06 -9.33
N VAL A 172 6.85 -10.90 -8.69
CA VAL A 172 5.75 -10.59 -7.76
C VAL A 172 5.51 -9.09 -7.72
N SER A 173 4.24 -8.70 -7.72
CA SER A 173 3.77 -7.35 -7.40
C SER A 173 2.82 -7.44 -6.23
N MET A 174 3.14 -6.78 -5.13
CA MET A 174 2.40 -6.89 -3.87
C MET A 174 2.30 -5.54 -3.19
N ILE A 175 1.13 -5.20 -2.66
CA ILE A 175 0.96 -4.04 -1.79
C ILE A 175 0.31 -4.44 -0.46
N SER A 176 0.93 -4.04 0.64
CA SER A 176 0.41 -4.29 2.00
C SER A 176 0.57 -3.04 2.86
N VAL A 177 -0.29 -2.90 3.87
CA VAL A 177 -0.26 -1.82 4.84
C VAL A 177 -0.23 -2.36 6.26
N LYS A 178 0.74 -1.90 7.04
CA LYS A 178 0.94 -2.33 8.43
C LYS A 178 0.86 -1.13 9.36
N ILE A 179 0.30 -1.33 10.54
CA ILE A 179 0.26 -0.30 11.59
C ILE A 179 0.73 -0.86 12.91
N ARG A 180 1.46 -0.02 13.66
CA ARG A 180 1.79 -0.22 15.07
C ARG A 180 1.25 0.98 15.84
N VAL A 181 0.50 0.72 16.90
CA VAL A 181 0.03 1.77 17.83
C VAL A 181 0.72 1.57 19.17
N MET A 182 1.30 2.65 19.66
CA MET A 182 2.06 2.77 20.89
C MET A 182 1.30 3.70 21.84
N PRO A 183 1.61 3.75 23.15
CA PRO A 183 0.89 4.58 24.10
C PRO A 183 0.85 6.07 23.73
N THR A 184 1.86 6.57 23.04
CA THR A 184 2.01 8.01 22.72
C THR A 184 2.05 8.33 21.22
N SER A 185 2.01 7.31 20.36
CA SER A 185 2.17 7.50 18.92
C SER A 185 1.59 6.32 18.13
N PHE A 186 1.46 6.49 16.82
CA PHE A 186 1.33 5.36 15.91
C PHE A 186 2.21 5.53 14.69
N PHE A 187 2.61 4.40 14.11
CA PHE A 187 3.41 4.32 12.90
C PHE A 187 2.77 3.35 11.92
N LEU A 188 2.59 3.79 10.69
CA LEU A 188 2.04 3.02 9.59
C LEU A 188 3.04 2.96 8.43
N LEU A 189 3.13 1.79 7.80
CA LEU A 189 3.91 1.54 6.60
C LEU A 189 3.02 0.89 5.55
N LEU A 190 2.69 1.64 4.50
CA LEU A 190 2.21 1.09 3.24
C LEU A 190 3.45 0.79 2.38
N ARG A 191 3.58 -0.45 1.92
CA ARG A 191 4.67 -0.88 1.06
C ARG A 191 4.11 -1.55 -0.19
N PHE A 192 4.44 -0.98 -1.34
CA PHE A 192 4.38 -1.65 -2.62
C PHE A 192 5.75 -2.27 -2.92
N PHE A 193 5.76 -3.56 -3.21
CA PHE A 193 6.94 -4.35 -3.54
C PHE A 193 6.76 -4.97 -4.92
N LEU A 194 7.69 -4.68 -5.81
CA LEU A 194 7.76 -5.24 -7.15
C LEU A 194 9.11 -5.91 -7.35
N ARG A 195 9.09 -7.18 -7.72
CA ARG A 195 10.25 -7.91 -8.22
C ARG A 195 9.88 -8.45 -9.60
N VAL A 196 10.70 -8.12 -10.59
CA VAL A 196 10.63 -8.76 -11.91
C VAL A 196 11.90 -9.58 -12.06
N ASP A 197 11.74 -10.89 -12.17
CA ASP A 197 12.83 -11.85 -12.07
C ASP A 197 13.87 -11.63 -13.18
N GLY A 198 15.15 -11.55 -12.78
CA GLY A 198 16.26 -11.21 -13.67
C GLY A 198 16.37 -9.73 -14.08
N VAL A 199 15.37 -8.90 -13.79
CA VAL A 199 15.27 -7.52 -14.30
C VAL A 199 15.55 -6.47 -13.22
N LEU A 200 14.62 -6.28 -12.27
CA LEU A 200 14.69 -5.21 -11.28
C LEU A 200 13.91 -5.55 -10.00
N ILE A 201 14.23 -4.81 -8.94
CA ILE A 201 13.45 -4.77 -7.71
C ILE A 201 13.12 -3.32 -7.40
N ARG A 202 11.85 -3.03 -7.15
CA ARG A 202 11.31 -1.71 -6.80
C ARG A 202 10.49 -1.79 -5.52
N ILE A 203 10.68 -0.80 -4.65
CA ILE A 203 9.90 -0.61 -3.43
C ILE A 203 9.40 0.82 -3.38
N ASN A 204 8.09 1.00 -3.27
CA ASN A 204 7.48 2.28 -2.91
C ASN A 204 6.95 2.16 -1.48
N ASP A 205 7.55 2.91 -0.56
CA ASP A 205 7.15 2.98 0.84
C ASP A 205 6.45 4.32 1.09
N THR A 206 5.23 4.28 1.63
CA THR A 206 4.57 5.42 2.29
C THR A 206 4.57 5.16 3.80
N ARG A 207 5.35 5.94 4.53
CA ARG A 207 5.38 5.93 5.99
C ARG A 207 4.50 7.04 6.52
N LEU A 208 3.69 6.76 7.54
CA LEU A 208 2.87 7.74 8.23
C LEU A 208 3.14 7.65 9.73
N TYR A 209 3.42 8.78 10.35
CA TYR A 209 3.69 8.88 11.78
C TYR A 209 2.89 10.00 12.42
N HIS A 210 2.33 9.71 13.60
CA HIS A 210 1.64 10.68 14.44
C HIS A 210 2.05 10.49 15.89
N GLU A 211 2.25 11.59 16.60
CA GLU A 211 2.58 11.65 18.03
C GLU A 211 1.49 12.45 18.74
N THR A 212 1.02 11.93 19.87
CA THR A 212 -0.02 12.60 20.68
C THR A 212 0.41 14.02 21.04
N GLY A 213 -0.50 14.97 20.89
CA GLY A 213 -0.25 16.39 21.16
C GLY A 213 0.25 17.17 19.95
N LYS A 214 0.63 16.51 18.84
CA LYS A 214 0.85 17.21 17.56
C LYS A 214 -0.47 17.38 16.80
N ASN A 215 -0.68 18.55 16.22
CA ASN A 215 -1.82 18.85 15.34
C ASN A 215 -1.54 18.50 13.86
N TYR A 216 -0.63 17.55 13.62
CA TYR A 216 -0.31 17.06 12.28
C TYR A 216 0.21 15.62 12.33
N MET A 217 0.24 14.99 11.16
CA MET A 217 0.99 13.75 10.91
C MET A 217 2.12 14.03 9.92
N ILE A 218 3.19 13.23 9.97
CA ILE A 218 4.23 13.25 8.94
C ILE A 218 4.03 12.05 8.03
N ARG A 219 3.92 12.32 6.72
CA ARG A 219 3.86 11.31 5.66
C ARG A 219 5.12 11.38 4.81
N GLU A 220 5.88 10.30 4.76
CA GLU A 220 7.07 10.19 3.90
C GLU A 220 6.85 9.14 2.82
N PHE A 221 6.94 9.56 1.56
CA PHE A 221 6.96 8.67 0.41
C PHE A 221 8.40 8.47 -0.06
N SER A 222 8.79 7.24 -0.38
CA SER A 222 10.08 6.94 -0.98
C SER A 222 10.00 5.84 -2.02
N THR A 223 10.62 6.06 -3.17
CA THR A 223 10.84 5.03 -4.19
C THR A 223 12.29 4.59 -4.17
N ARG A 224 12.50 3.29 -3.98
CA ARG A 224 13.80 2.64 -4.08
C ARG A 224 13.75 1.63 -5.22
N GLU A 225 14.77 1.66 -6.08
CA GLU A 225 14.84 0.77 -7.24
C GLU A 225 16.31 0.47 -7.58
N SER A 226 16.59 -0.79 -7.87
CA SER A 226 17.85 -1.21 -8.48
C SER A 226 17.58 -2.31 -9.50
N LYS A 227 18.41 -2.39 -10.54
CA LYS A 227 18.40 -3.53 -11.46
C LYS A 227 19.00 -4.74 -10.76
N ILE A 228 18.54 -5.95 -11.08
CA ILE A 228 19.12 -7.18 -10.51
C ILE A 228 20.61 -7.31 -10.88
N SER A 229 21.01 -6.80 -12.04
CA SER A 229 22.41 -6.73 -12.47
C SER A 229 23.31 -5.88 -11.57
N GLU A 230 22.74 -4.93 -10.82
CA GLU A 230 23.44 -4.07 -9.85
C GLU A 230 23.48 -4.70 -8.44
N LEU A 231 22.62 -5.70 -8.18
CA LEU A 231 22.47 -6.36 -6.89
C LEU A 231 23.30 -7.65 -6.74
N LYS A 232 24.24 -7.92 -7.67
CA LYS A 232 25.02 -9.19 -7.72
C LYS A 232 25.75 -9.56 -6.41
N ASN A 233 26.05 -8.59 -5.57
CA ASN A 233 26.73 -8.80 -4.28
C ASN A 233 25.76 -9.13 -3.13
N VAL A 234 24.45 -9.12 -3.39
CA VAL A 234 23.40 -9.40 -2.41
C VAL A 234 22.93 -10.84 -2.60
N PRO A 235 22.80 -11.65 -1.54
CA PRO A 235 22.29 -13.00 -1.65
C PRO A 235 20.87 -13.03 -2.25
N ALA A 236 20.63 -13.93 -3.20
CA ALA A 236 19.33 -14.06 -3.88
C ALA A 236 18.17 -14.36 -2.91
N ALA A 237 18.44 -14.99 -1.77
CA ALA A 237 17.45 -15.21 -0.71
C ALA A 237 16.88 -13.90 -0.12
N LEU A 238 17.61 -12.79 -0.22
CA LEU A 238 17.12 -11.49 0.22
C LEU A 238 16.17 -10.86 -0.80
N TYR A 239 16.21 -11.27 -2.08
CA TYR A 239 15.34 -10.71 -3.12
C TYR A 239 13.85 -11.00 -2.87
N THR A 240 13.54 -11.99 -2.05
CA THR A 240 12.17 -12.36 -1.68
C THR A 240 11.71 -11.71 -0.38
N ASP A 241 12.60 -11.05 0.37
CA ASP A 241 12.24 -10.36 1.61
C ASP A 241 12.28 -8.83 1.40
N PRO A 242 11.10 -8.17 1.31
CA PRO A 242 11.02 -6.74 1.10
C PRO A 242 11.70 -5.91 2.22
N ASN A 243 11.79 -6.42 3.45
CA ASN A 243 12.41 -5.70 4.55
C ASN A 243 13.94 -5.72 4.43
N GLU A 244 14.51 -6.87 4.11
CA GLU A 244 15.95 -7.05 3.99
C GLU A 244 16.50 -6.44 2.70
N ILE A 245 15.79 -6.56 1.57
CA ILE A 245 16.28 -6.03 0.29
C ILE A 245 16.24 -4.50 0.23
N ALA A 246 15.30 -3.86 0.94
CA ALA A 246 15.09 -2.41 0.89
C ALA A 246 16.35 -1.59 1.19
N GLN A 247 17.24 -2.09 2.06
CA GLN A 247 18.49 -1.42 2.42
C GLN A 247 19.55 -1.46 1.29
N HIS A 248 19.43 -2.40 0.36
CA HIS A 248 20.34 -2.56 -0.77
C HIS A 248 19.88 -1.82 -2.04
N LEU A 249 18.61 -1.39 -2.08
CA LEU A 249 18.06 -0.68 -3.22
C LEU A 249 18.45 0.80 -3.21
N THR A 250 18.75 1.33 -4.40
CA THR A 250 19.09 2.74 -4.57
C THR A 250 17.85 3.61 -4.35
N LEU A 251 17.96 4.61 -3.48
CA LEU A 251 16.91 5.60 -3.29
C LEU A 251 16.83 6.50 -4.52
N LYS A 252 15.66 6.53 -5.19
CA LYS A 252 15.41 7.32 -6.40
C LYS A 252 14.62 8.59 -6.11
N LEU A 253 13.63 8.49 -5.23
CA LEU A 253 12.74 9.59 -4.88
C LEU A 253 12.48 9.58 -3.38
N THR A 254 12.35 10.76 -2.79
CA THR A 254 11.79 10.93 -1.45
C THR A 254 11.03 12.23 -1.38
N GLU A 255 9.81 12.15 -0.87
CA GLU A 255 8.92 13.28 -0.67
C GLU A 255 8.35 13.22 0.74
N CYS A 256 8.27 14.37 1.39
CA CYS A 256 7.83 14.48 2.76
C CYS A 256 6.70 15.52 2.84
N GLU A 257 5.61 15.11 3.45
CA GLU A 257 4.40 15.90 3.59
C GLU A 257 4.00 15.95 5.06
N LYS A 258 3.53 17.13 5.49
CA LYS A 258 2.83 17.31 6.73
C LYS A 258 1.34 17.24 6.43
N LEU A 259 0.64 16.32 7.08
CA LEU A 259 -0.82 16.26 7.03
C LEU A 259 -1.36 17.03 8.23
N GLU A 260 -1.69 18.30 8.01
CA GLU A 260 -2.22 19.20 9.03
C GLU A 260 -3.66 18.81 9.38
N LEU A 261 -3.93 18.64 10.67
CA LEU A 261 -5.26 18.32 11.16
C LEU A 261 -6.15 19.58 11.06
N PRO A 262 -7.43 19.45 10.70
CA PRO A 262 -8.38 20.57 10.75
C PRO A 262 -8.40 21.21 12.15
N GLU A 263 -8.53 22.54 12.20
CA GLU A 263 -8.73 23.23 13.48
C GLU A 263 -10.06 22.78 14.09
N THR A 264 -9.98 22.11 15.23
CA THR A 264 -11.16 21.86 16.07
C THR A 264 -11.66 23.21 16.56
N GLY A 265 -12.88 23.60 16.18
CA GLY A 265 -13.57 24.70 16.84
C GLY A 265 -13.63 24.46 18.35
N PRO A 266 -13.77 25.51 19.18
CA PRO A 266 -13.68 25.37 20.62
C PRO A 266 -14.67 24.32 21.14
N HIS A 267 -14.17 23.36 21.90
CA HIS A 267 -15.01 22.44 22.66
C HIS A 267 -15.96 23.26 23.55
N PRO A 268 -17.28 22.98 23.57
CA PRO A 268 -18.23 23.69 24.42
C PRO A 268 -18.11 23.34 25.93
N GLY A 269 -16.88 23.09 26.40
CA GLY A 269 -16.55 22.78 27.80
C GLY A 269 -15.80 23.89 28.53
N ASP A 270 -15.14 24.81 27.82
CA ASP A 270 -14.43 25.94 28.44
C ASP A 270 -15.36 27.14 28.55
N THR A 271 -16.46 26.98 29.29
CA THR A 271 -17.18 28.15 29.80
C THR A 271 -16.51 28.53 31.12
N GLU A 272 -15.59 29.49 31.06
CA GLU A 272 -15.09 30.17 32.25
C GLU A 272 -16.29 30.62 33.10
N ALA A 273 -16.34 30.14 34.34
CA ALA A 273 -17.28 30.66 35.32
C ALA A 273 -16.93 32.14 35.59
N PRO A 274 -17.88 33.08 35.46
CA PRO A 274 -17.60 34.47 35.79
C PRO A 274 -17.42 34.60 37.30
N GLN A 275 -16.28 35.15 37.72
CA GLN A 275 -16.11 35.79 39.04
C GLN A 275 -16.42 37.28 38.93
#